data_AF-A0A9P9BHZ8-F1
#
_entry.id   AF-A0A9P9BHZ8-F1
#
_cell.length_a   1.000
_cell.length_b   1.000
_cell.length_c   1.000
_cell.angle_alpha   90.00
_cell.angle_beta   90.00
_cell.angle_gamma   90.00
#
_symmetry.space_group_name_H-M   'P 1'
#
loop_
_entity.id
_entity.type
_entity.pdbx_description
1 polymer ?
#
loop_
_entity_poly.entity_id
_entity_poly.type
_entity_poly.pdbx_seq_one_letter_code
_entity_poly.pdbx_strand_id
1 'polypeptide(L)' 'QSGDYDDALQAASSRGHEAIVRVLLNKGAYINMQGGYYGNALQAASFEGHEAIVKLLLHKGADINMQGGYYGNA' A
#
# COMPACT_ATOMS: atom_id res chain seq x y z
N GLN A 1 -11.45 3.55 14.02
CA GLN A 1 -10.59 2.38 14.32
C GLN A 1 -10.53 1.56 13.05
N SER A 2 -9.40 1.59 12.36
CA SER A 2 -9.24 0.97 11.02
C SER A 2 -8.09 -0.05 10.98
N GLY A 3 -7.46 -0.31 12.14
CA GLY A 3 -6.10 -0.86 12.24
C GLY A 3 -5.81 -2.18 11.51
N ASP A 4 -6.78 -3.08 11.33
CA ASP A 4 -6.46 -4.43 10.83
C ASP A 4 -6.33 -4.51 9.30
N TYR A 5 -7.12 -3.75 8.55
CA TYR A 5 -7.11 -3.84 7.07
C TYR A 5 -6.00 -3.01 6.44
N ASP A 6 -5.62 -1.92 7.10
CA ASP A 6 -4.65 -0.96 6.57
C ASP A 6 -3.21 -1.46 6.74
N ASP A 7 -2.92 -2.08 7.88
CA ASP A 7 -1.68 -2.84 8.09
C ASP A 7 -1.61 -4.06 7.14
N ALA A 8 -2.74 -4.71 6.87
CA ALA A 8 -2.79 -5.84 5.95
C ALA A 8 -2.47 -5.45 4.50
N LEU A 9 -2.94 -4.29 4.03
CA LEU A 9 -2.65 -3.81 2.67
C LEU A 9 -1.16 -3.47 2.53
N GLN A 10 -0.57 -2.80 3.52
CA GLN A 10 0.85 -2.50 3.53
C GLN A 10 1.70 -3.78 3.57
N ALA A 11 1.36 -4.74 4.44
CA ALA A 11 2.08 -6.01 4.55
C ALA A 11 1.96 -6.88 3.29
N ALA A 12 0.78 -6.93 2.66
CA ALA A 12 0.60 -7.64 1.39
C ALA A 12 1.41 -6.98 0.26
N SER A 13 1.47 -5.64 0.26
CA SER A 13 2.28 -4.87 -0.69
C SER A 13 3.78 -5.09 -0.53
N SER A 14 4.33 -5.04 0.68
CA SER A 14 5.77 -5.28 0.90
C SER A 14 6.18 -6.72 0.57
N ARG A 15 5.28 -7.69 0.79
CA ARG A 15 5.55 -9.11 0.50
C ARG A 15 5.28 -9.53 -0.95
N GLY A 16 4.85 -8.63 -1.83
CA GLY A 16 4.58 -8.99 -3.22
C GLY A 16 3.30 -9.81 -3.43
N HIS A 17 2.36 -9.80 -2.49
CA HIS A 17 1.14 -10.62 -2.54
C HIS A 17 0.02 -9.96 -3.36
N GLU A 18 0.19 -9.88 -4.68
CA GLU A 18 -0.72 -9.16 -5.58
C GLU A 18 -2.20 -9.60 -5.43
N ALA A 19 -2.48 -10.90 -5.32
CA ALA A 19 -3.83 -11.41 -5.17
C ALA A 19 -4.50 -10.91 -3.88
N ILE A 20 -3.73 -10.83 -2.77
CA ILE A 20 -4.22 -10.34 -1.49
C ILE A 20 -4.47 -8.83 -1.57
N VAL A 21 -3.54 -8.08 -2.18
CA VAL A 21 -3.73 -6.64 -2.44
C VAL A 21 -5.04 -6.40 -3.19
N ARG A 22 -5.32 -7.14 -4.27
CA ARG A 22 -6.57 -7.03 -5.03
C ARG A 22 -7.81 -7.29 -4.16
N VAL A 23 -7.78 -8.33 -3.33
CA VAL A 23 -8.90 -8.66 -2.44
C VAL A 23 -9.13 -7.55 -1.42
N LEU A 24 -8.08 -7.03 -0.78
CA LEU A 24 -8.18 -5.98 0.22
C LEU A 24 -8.74 -4.68 -0.39
N LEU A 25 -8.26 -4.28 -1.57
CA LEU A 25 -8.79 -3.12 -2.28
C LEU A 25 -10.27 -3.29 -2.65
N ASN A 26 -10.68 -4.49 -3.06
CA ASN A 26 -12.08 -4.78 -3.36
C ASN A 26 -12.97 -4.83 -2.10
N LYS A 27 -12.38 -5.10 -0.93
CA LYS A 27 -13.07 -5.05 0.38
C LYS A 27 -13.15 -3.65 0.98
N GLY A 28 -12.63 -2.64 0.27
CA GLY A 28 -12.68 -1.26 0.71
C GLY A 28 -11.52 -0.83 1.61
N ALA A 29 -10.38 -1.53 1.57
CA ALA A 29 -9.16 -1.05 2.21
C ALA A 29 -8.82 0.36 1.70
N TYR A 30 -8.47 1.26 2.61
CA TYR A 30 -8.17 2.64 2.26
C TYR A 30 -6.80 2.70 1.59
N ILE A 31 -6.81 2.88 0.27
CA ILE A 31 -5.59 2.80 -0.56
C ILE A 31 -4.50 3.82 -0.19
N ASN A 32 -4.94 4.95 0.38
CA ASN A 32 -4.14 6.09 0.78
C ASN A 32 -3.95 6.15 2.29
N MET A 33 -4.22 5.06 3.03
CA MET A 33 -3.97 5.10 4.47
C MET A 33 -2.47 5.21 4.74
N GLN A 34 -2.15 6.14 5.63
CA GLN A 34 -0.81 6.35 6.15
C GLN A 34 -0.65 5.65 7.50
N GLY A 35 0.50 5.02 7.72
CA GLY A 35 0.82 4.27 8.92
C GLY A 35 1.87 3.19 8.69
N GLY A 36 2.22 2.48 9.77
CA GLY A 36 3.17 1.38 9.71
C GLY A 36 4.59 1.80 9.34
N TYR A 37 5.45 0.80 9.11
CA TYR A 37 6.88 1.00 8.91
C TYR A 37 7.22 1.74 7.61
N TYR A 38 6.50 1.43 6.54
CA TYR A 38 6.76 1.94 5.19
C TYR A 38 5.97 3.20 4.85
N GLY A 39 5.06 3.64 5.71
CA GLY A 39 4.24 4.82 5.47
C GLY A 39 2.92 4.53 4.76
N ASN A 40 2.91 3.93 3.58
CA ASN A 40 1.69 3.48 2.92
C ASN A 40 1.95 2.23 2.05
N ALA A 41 0.90 1.64 1.49
CA ALA A 41 1.00 0.42 0.70
C ALA A 41 1.76 0.61 -0.62
N LEU A 42 1.73 1.82 -1.20
CA LEU A 42 2.46 2.17 -2.42
C LEU A 42 3.96 2.24 -2.13
N GLN A 43 4.35 2.96 -1.07
CA GLN A 43 5.73 3.05 -0.59
C GLN A 43 6.31 1.68 -0.24
N ALA A 44 5.52 0.81 0.40
CA ALA A 44 5.94 -0.56 0.73
C ALA A 44 6.23 -1.40 -0.52
N ALA A 45 5.35 -1.34 -1.52
CA ALA A 45 5.56 -2.05 -2.79
C ALA A 45 6.74 -1.48 -3.58
N SER A 46 6.89 -0.14 -3.61
CA SER A 46 8.00 0.53 -4.29
C SER A 46 9.35 0.20 -3.65
N PHE A 47 9.44 0.21 -2.31
CA PHE A 47 10.68 -0.08 -1.59
C PHE A 47 11.19 -1.51 -1.85
N GLU A 48 10.29 -2.48 -1.90
CA GLU A 48 10.63 -3.89 -2.14
C GLU A 48 10.70 -4.26 -3.63
N GLY A 49 10.41 -3.32 -4.55
CA GLY A 49 10.52 -3.51 -6.00
C GLY A 49 9.35 -4.25 -6.66
N HIS A 50 8.17 -4.29 -6.04
CA HIS A 50 7.00 -5.01 -6.55
C HIS A 50 6.23 -4.18 -7.59
N GLU A 51 6.78 -4.04 -8.80
CA GLU A 51 6.22 -3.20 -9.87
C GLU A 51 4.74 -3.49 -10.21
N ALA A 52 4.34 -4.76 -10.19
CA ALA A 52 2.96 -5.15 -10.49
C ALA A 52 1.97 -4.56 -9.47
N ILE A 53 2.37 -4.53 -8.19
CA ILE A 53 1.57 -3.97 -7.10
C ILE A 53 1.58 -2.44 -7.17
N VAL A 54 2.72 -1.82 -7.47
CA VAL A 54 2.82 -0.37 -7.69
C VAL A 54 1.83 0.07 -8.78
N LYS A 55 1.86 -0.60 -9.94
CA LYS A 55 0.94 -0.31 -11.05
C LYS A 55 -0.53 -0.52 -10.65
N LEU A 56 -0.83 -1.58 -9.90
CA LEU A 56 -2.18 -1.86 -9.41
C LEU A 56 -2.69 -0.76 -8.48
N LEU A 57 -1.88 -0.33 -7.52
CA LEU A 57 -2.23 0.71 -6.55
C LEU A 57 -2.44 2.06 -7.24
N LEU A 58 -1.54 2.44 -8.15
CA LEU A 58 -1.69 3.66 -8.96
C LEU A 58 -2.94 3.63 -9.82
N HIS A 59 -3.24 2.49 -10.47
CA HIS A 59 -4.46 2.32 -11.26
C HIS A 59 -5.74 2.45 -10.42
N LYS A 60 -5.66 2.10 -9.13
CA LYS A 60 -6.76 2.22 -8.17
C LYS A 60 -6.83 3.58 -7.48
N GLY A 61 -5.98 4.53 -7.85
CA GLY A 61 -6.00 5.91 -7.35
C GLY A 61 -5.15 6.15 -6.11
N ALA A 62 -4.11 5.34 -5.89
CA ALA A 62 -3.11 5.65 -4.86
C ALA A 62 -2.43 6.99 -5.16
N ASP A 63 -2.35 7.85 -4.15
CA ASP A 63 -1.69 9.15 -4.25
C ASP A 63 -0.19 8.98 -4.08
N ILE A 64 0.54 9.28 -5.15
CA ILE A 64 2.01 9.23 -5.21
C ILE A 64 2.62 10.27 -4.24
N ASN A 65 1.94 11.39 -4.03
CA ASN A 65 2.48 12.50 -3.23
C ASN A 65 2.19 12.34 -1.75
N MET A 66 1.48 11.27 -1.34
CA MET A 66 1.15 11.08 0.06
C MET A 66 2.39 10.73 0.88
N GLN A 67 2.77 11.65 1.75
CA GLN A 67 3.89 11.51 2.66
C GLN A 67 3.47 10.68 3.87
N GLY A 68 3.84 9.39 3.90
CA GLY A 68 3.73 8.54 5.07
C GLY A 68 5.09 7.92 5.42
N GLY A 69 5.29 7.55 6.70
CA GLY A 69 6.43 6.77 7.16
C GLY A 69 7.74 7.55 7.33
N TYR A 70 8.76 6.89 7.89
CA TYR A 70 10.10 7.48 8.12
C TYR A 70 10.85 7.84 6.83
N TYR A 71 10.37 7.36 5.68
CA TYR A 71 11.10 7.37 4.43
C TYR A 71 10.65 8.42 3.42
N GLY A 72 9.68 9.29 3.76
CA GLY A 72 9.38 10.55 3.07
C GLY A 72 9.39 10.54 1.53
N ASN A 73 8.21 10.67 0.92
CA ASN A 73 7.89 10.54 -0.52
C ASN A 73 8.24 9.18 -1.15
N ALA A 74 7.42 8.78 -2.12
CA ALA A 74 7.44 7.48 -2.80
C ALA A 74 7.99 7.63 -4.22
#